data_AF-A0A257MA21-F1
#
_entry.id   AF-A0A257MA21-F1
#
_cell.length_a   1.000
_cell.length_b   1.000
_cell.length_c   1.000
_cell.angle_alpha   90.00
_cell.angle_beta   90.00
_cell.angle_gamma   90.00
#
_symmetry.space_group_name_H-M   'P 1'
#
loop_
_entity.id
_entity.type
_entity.pdbx_description
1 polymer ?
#
loop_
_entity_poly.entity_id
_entity_poly.type
_entity_poly.pdbx_seq_one_letter_code
_entity_poly.pdbx_strand_id
1 'polypeptide(L)'
;RILVVVMIAISAAIALHASSIVDAVIIATVIGTTSYFFPIIGGLYWKRATRWGAMAALIVGGGTQILLIAYEQFWLGQPLDSISPYLTEHGVLVGLSLSALFFVGVSLATKPEPDIKLAPFFPDIIAGERSHLDLAIEHSPAQVGDDGQLPWETLVKGLKERYPLWFTPTGSHIVYRLSQADMLSCVKMVRGDDSHIWLSAEPRLDQGERLRDELFLAYGEIDDVLAALGMRARPG
;
A
#
# COMPACT_ATOMS: atom_id res chain seq x y z
N ARG A 1 -27.80 18.72 7.50
CA ARG A 1 -28.94 18.80 8.46
C ARG A 1 -30.21 18.17 7.88
N ILE A 2 -30.61 18.47 6.64
CA ILE A 2 -31.79 17.84 5.98
C ILE A 2 -31.73 16.30 5.99
N LEU A 3 -30.59 15.71 5.60
CA LEU A 3 -30.39 14.25 5.64
C LEU A 3 -30.63 13.64 7.03
N VAL A 4 -30.22 14.33 8.09
CA VAL A 4 -30.40 13.86 9.47
C VAL A 4 -31.89 13.84 9.81
N VAL A 5 -32.63 14.88 9.45
CA VAL A 5 -34.08 14.96 9.68
C VAL A 5 -34.82 13.85 8.92
N VAL A 6 -34.44 13.61 7.66
CA VAL A 6 -35.02 12.53 6.84
C VAL A 6 -34.75 11.16 7.46
N MET A 7 -33.50 10.90 7.89
CA MET A 7 -33.13 9.65 8.52
C MET A 7 -33.92 9.42 9.83
N ILE A 8 -34.05 10.45 10.67
CA ILE A 8 -34.85 10.38 11.91
C ILE A 8 -36.32 10.09 11.59
N ALA A 9 -36.90 10.74 10.59
CA ALA A 9 -38.29 10.53 10.21
C ALA A 9 -38.55 9.09 9.71
N ILE A 10 -37.65 8.57 8.87
CA ILE A 10 -37.74 7.19 8.37
C ILE A 10 -37.58 6.19 9.51
N SER A 11 -36.56 6.36 10.36
CA SER A 11 -36.35 5.50 11.53
C SER A 11 -37.55 5.51 12.48
N ALA A 12 -38.15 6.68 12.72
CA ALA A 12 -39.35 6.79 13.55
C ALA A 12 -40.55 6.06 12.95
N ALA A 13 -40.77 6.18 11.63
CA ALA A 13 -41.85 5.48 10.94
C ALA A 13 -41.72 3.96 11.00
N ILE A 14 -40.49 3.45 10.83
CA ILE A 14 -40.17 2.01 10.95
C ILE A 14 -40.34 1.54 12.39
N ALA A 15 -39.88 2.34 13.37
CA ALA A 15 -39.97 1.99 14.78
C ALA A 15 -41.42 1.84 15.28
N LEU A 16 -42.38 2.58 14.72
CA LEU A 16 -43.80 2.42 15.04
C LEU A 16 -44.39 1.07 14.61
N HIS A 17 -43.75 0.37 13.68
CA HIS A 17 -44.15 -0.95 13.20
C HIS A 17 -43.30 -2.10 13.76
N ALA A 18 -42.22 -1.78 14.49
CA ALA A 18 -41.35 -2.79 15.08
C ALA A 18 -42.01 -3.39 16.33
N SER A 19 -42.38 -4.66 16.26
CA SER A 19 -43.00 -5.40 17.37
C SER A 19 -41.99 -5.78 18.46
N SER A 20 -40.72 -5.98 18.09
CA SER A 20 -39.62 -6.35 18.98
C SER A 20 -38.33 -5.64 18.61
N ILE A 21 -37.63 -5.10 19.63
CA ILE A 21 -36.32 -4.46 19.47
C ILE A 21 -35.26 -5.50 19.07
N VAL A 22 -35.35 -6.71 19.63
CA VAL A 22 -34.38 -7.79 19.34
C VAL A 22 -34.45 -8.17 17.86
N ASP A 23 -35.66 -8.30 17.32
CA ASP A 23 -35.88 -8.65 15.92
C ASP A 23 -35.38 -7.55 14.97
N ALA A 24 -35.65 -6.29 15.30
CA ALA A 24 -35.13 -5.15 14.55
C ALA A 24 -33.59 -5.12 14.51
N VAL A 25 -32.93 -5.45 15.62
CA VAL A 25 -31.46 -5.54 15.70
C VAL A 25 -30.93 -6.73 14.88
N ILE A 26 -31.61 -7.87 14.92
CA ILE A 26 -31.25 -9.05 14.11
C ILE A 26 -31.34 -8.70 12.61
N ILE A 27 -32.49 -8.17 12.16
CA ILE A 27 -32.72 -7.71 10.79
C ILE A 27 -31.61 -6.76 10.32
N ALA A 28 -31.27 -5.75 11.13
CA ALA A 28 -30.22 -4.79 10.79
C ALA A 28 -28.84 -5.46 10.67
N THR A 29 -28.49 -6.34 11.60
CA THR A 29 -27.20 -7.06 11.63
C THR A 29 -27.06 -8.00 10.43
N VAL A 30 -28.14 -8.68 10.07
CA VAL A 30 -28.22 -9.61 8.95
C VAL A 30 -28.07 -8.90 7.61
N ILE A 31 -28.76 -7.75 7.42
CA ILE A 31 -28.59 -6.91 6.23
C ILE A 31 -27.14 -6.44 6.11
N GLY A 32 -26.53 -6.01 7.21
CA GLY A 32 -25.14 -5.58 7.22
C GLY A 32 -24.18 -6.72 6.83
N THR A 33 -24.32 -7.87 7.49
CA THR A 33 -23.44 -9.03 7.30
C THR A 33 -23.47 -9.55 5.86
N THR A 34 -24.65 -9.66 5.25
CA THR A 34 -24.78 -10.13 3.86
C THR A 34 -24.26 -9.11 2.82
N SER A 35 -24.25 -7.81 3.17
CA SER A 35 -23.87 -6.73 2.25
C SER A 35 -22.35 -6.50 2.18
N TYR A 36 -21.70 -6.28 3.32
CA TYR A 36 -20.32 -5.77 3.34
C TYR A 36 -19.27 -6.76 3.83
N PHE A 37 -19.65 -7.92 4.37
CA PHE A 37 -18.69 -8.88 4.93
C PHE A 37 -17.62 -9.32 3.92
N PHE A 38 -18.02 -9.86 2.76
CA PHE A 38 -17.08 -10.30 1.72
C PHE A 38 -16.28 -9.16 1.08
N PRO A 39 -16.88 -8.01 0.76
CA PRO A 39 -16.12 -6.83 0.33
C PRO A 39 -14.99 -6.44 1.29
N ILE A 40 -15.25 -6.42 2.59
CA ILE A 40 -14.25 -6.03 3.60
C ILE A 40 -13.16 -7.07 3.72
N ILE A 41 -13.52 -8.34 3.95
CA ILE A 41 -12.54 -9.43 4.12
C ILE A 41 -11.73 -9.62 2.84
N GLY A 42 -12.39 -9.60 1.68
CA GLY A 42 -11.73 -9.73 0.39
C GLY A 42 -10.78 -8.58 0.10
N GLY A 43 -11.18 -7.33 0.38
CA GLY A 43 -10.31 -6.16 0.18
C GLY A 43 -9.03 -6.18 1.01
N LEU A 44 -9.08 -6.74 2.22
CA LEU A 44 -7.94 -6.81 3.15
C LEU A 44 -7.02 -8.00 2.89
N TYR A 45 -7.58 -9.15 2.53
CA TYR A 45 -6.82 -10.42 2.50
C TYR A 45 -6.64 -11.02 1.11
N TRP A 46 -7.35 -10.51 0.09
CA TRP A 46 -7.31 -11.09 -1.26
C TRP A 46 -6.85 -10.07 -2.29
N LYS A 47 -5.61 -10.22 -2.78
CA LYS A 47 -4.99 -9.34 -3.79
C LYS A 47 -5.82 -9.18 -5.08
N ARG A 48 -6.73 -10.11 -5.36
CA ARG A 48 -7.60 -10.11 -6.55
C ARG A 48 -8.99 -9.49 -6.30
N ALA A 49 -9.27 -9.00 -5.10
CA ALA A 49 -10.51 -8.28 -4.82
C ALA A 49 -10.60 -6.99 -5.66
N THR A 50 -11.76 -6.74 -6.24
CA THR A 50 -11.98 -5.58 -7.13
C THR A 50 -13.12 -4.70 -6.64
N ARG A 51 -13.12 -3.42 -7.02
CA ARG A 51 -14.22 -2.49 -6.72
C ARG A 51 -15.57 -2.96 -7.29
N TRP A 52 -15.54 -3.59 -8.46
CA TRP A 52 -16.75 -4.07 -9.13
C TRP A 52 -17.30 -5.33 -8.46
N GLY A 53 -16.42 -6.24 -8.02
CA GLY A 53 -16.82 -7.39 -7.22
C GLY A 53 -17.40 -6.98 -5.88
N ALA A 54 -16.79 -6.01 -5.19
CA ALA A 54 -17.31 -5.45 -3.95
C ALA A 54 -18.70 -4.83 -4.12
N MET A 55 -18.91 -4.03 -5.18
CA MET A 55 -20.20 -3.41 -5.48
C MET A 55 -21.28 -4.44 -5.84
N ALA A 56 -20.93 -5.44 -6.66
CA ALA A 56 -21.85 -6.51 -7.03
C ALA A 56 -22.30 -7.32 -5.81
N ALA A 57 -21.36 -7.66 -4.92
CA ALA A 57 -21.66 -8.37 -3.67
C ALA A 57 -22.58 -7.55 -2.75
N LEU A 58 -22.34 -6.24 -2.63
CA LEU A 58 -23.17 -5.34 -1.82
C LEU A 58 -24.60 -5.26 -2.36
N ILE A 59 -24.75 -5.05 -3.67
CA ILE A 59 -26.07 -4.92 -4.31
C ILE A 59 -26.83 -6.25 -4.26
N VAL A 60 -26.17 -7.36 -4.60
CA VAL A 60 -26.83 -8.68 -4.63
C VAL A 60 -27.10 -9.18 -3.22
N GLY A 61 -26.11 -9.14 -2.33
CA GLY A 61 -26.26 -9.59 -0.94
C GLY A 61 -27.29 -8.76 -0.18
N GLY A 62 -27.06 -7.44 -0.10
CA GLY A 62 -27.96 -6.53 0.60
C GLY A 62 -29.33 -6.43 -0.04
N GLY A 63 -29.39 -6.40 -1.38
CA GLY A 63 -30.65 -6.38 -2.12
C GLY A 63 -31.46 -7.66 -1.90
N THR A 64 -30.83 -8.83 -1.96
CA THR A 64 -31.52 -10.10 -1.67
C THR A 64 -32.04 -10.11 -0.24
N GLN A 65 -31.25 -9.65 0.73
CA GLN A 65 -31.65 -9.64 2.13
C GLN A 65 -32.83 -8.70 2.39
N ILE A 66 -32.82 -7.50 1.81
CA ILE A 66 -33.94 -6.55 1.89
C ILE A 66 -35.21 -7.14 1.26
N LEU A 67 -35.08 -7.81 0.10
CA LEU A 67 -36.21 -8.43 -0.59
C LEU A 67 -36.82 -9.59 0.21
N LEU A 68 -35.99 -10.45 0.82
CA LEU A 68 -36.48 -11.55 1.65
C LEU A 68 -37.22 -11.05 2.89
N ILE A 69 -36.67 -10.05 3.59
CA ILE A 69 -37.29 -9.45 4.77
C ILE A 69 -38.59 -8.72 4.41
N ALA A 70 -38.60 -7.99 3.29
CA ALA A 70 -39.83 -7.36 2.81
C ALA A 70 -40.89 -8.42 2.45
N TYR A 71 -40.51 -9.52 1.82
CA TYR A 71 -41.43 -10.60 1.49
C TYR A 71 -42.00 -11.28 2.75
N GLU A 72 -41.16 -11.54 3.75
CA GLU A 72 -41.57 -12.07 5.06
C GLU A 72 -42.64 -11.18 5.72
N GLN A 73 -42.34 -9.89 5.80
CA GLN A 73 -43.10 -8.96 6.63
C GLN A 73 -44.37 -8.43 5.96
N PHE A 74 -44.36 -8.24 4.63
CA PHE A 74 -45.50 -7.72 3.89
C PHE A 74 -46.38 -8.80 3.24
N TRP A 75 -45.80 -9.91 2.79
CA TRP A 75 -46.54 -10.94 2.05
C TRP A 75 -46.84 -12.18 2.87
N LEU A 76 -45.84 -12.74 3.55
CA LEU A 76 -46.01 -14.03 4.22
C LEU A 76 -46.70 -13.91 5.57
N GLY A 77 -46.34 -12.90 6.37
CA GLY A 77 -46.83 -12.73 7.75
C GLY A 77 -46.47 -13.89 8.68
N GLN A 78 -45.56 -14.77 8.25
CA GLN A 78 -45.02 -15.91 8.97
C GLN A 78 -43.51 -16.01 8.74
N PRO A 79 -42.73 -16.54 9.70
CA PRO A 79 -41.29 -16.66 9.54
C PRO A 79 -40.95 -17.59 8.37
N LEU A 80 -39.92 -17.23 7.59
CA LEU A 80 -39.49 -18.04 6.45
C LEU A 80 -39.05 -19.47 6.85
N ASP A 81 -38.77 -19.70 8.14
CA ASP A 81 -38.56 -21.01 8.74
C ASP A 81 -39.68 -22.02 8.46
N SER A 82 -40.91 -21.52 8.27
CA SER A 82 -42.08 -22.34 7.93
C SER A 82 -41.98 -22.98 6.53
N ILE A 83 -41.22 -22.37 5.61
CA ILE A 83 -41.09 -22.83 4.23
C ILE A 83 -39.90 -23.79 4.09
N SER A 84 -38.73 -23.40 4.60
CA SER A 84 -37.55 -24.28 4.55
C SER A 84 -36.54 -23.98 5.65
N PRO A 85 -35.84 -25.00 6.17
CA PRO A 85 -34.77 -24.81 7.17
C PRO A 85 -33.56 -24.01 6.67
N TYR A 86 -33.44 -23.77 5.36
CA TYR A 86 -32.36 -22.98 4.78
C TYR A 86 -32.63 -21.47 4.79
N LEU A 87 -33.88 -21.07 5.06
CA LEU A 87 -34.30 -19.67 5.12
C LEU A 87 -34.37 -19.13 6.56
N THR A 88 -33.66 -19.80 7.48
CA THR A 88 -33.52 -19.39 8.88
C THR A 88 -32.94 -17.98 9.01
N GLU A 89 -33.40 -17.26 10.04
CA GLU A 89 -32.98 -15.89 10.35
C GLU A 89 -33.17 -14.93 9.17
N HIS A 90 -34.36 -14.92 8.56
CA HIS A 90 -34.67 -14.10 7.37
C HIS A 90 -33.88 -14.48 6.10
N GLY A 91 -33.34 -15.69 6.03
CA GLY A 91 -32.61 -16.18 4.85
C GLY A 91 -31.20 -15.64 4.69
N VAL A 92 -30.52 -15.29 5.80
CA VAL A 92 -29.12 -14.79 5.81
C VAL A 92 -28.21 -15.64 4.95
N LEU A 93 -28.34 -16.97 5.07
CA LEU A 93 -27.44 -17.91 4.42
C LEU A 93 -27.52 -17.81 2.90
N VAL A 94 -28.71 -17.55 2.35
CA VAL A 94 -28.92 -17.32 0.92
C VAL A 94 -28.30 -15.99 0.49
N GLY A 95 -28.58 -14.91 1.22
CA GLY A 95 -28.02 -13.59 0.93
C GLY A 95 -26.49 -13.57 1.00
N LEU A 96 -25.92 -14.21 2.02
CA LEU A 96 -24.49 -14.35 2.23
C LEU A 96 -23.84 -15.19 1.12
N SER A 97 -24.45 -16.32 0.75
CA SER A 97 -23.93 -17.20 -0.31
C SER A 97 -23.94 -16.52 -1.68
N LEU A 98 -25.01 -15.78 -2.00
CA LEU A 98 -25.08 -15.00 -3.24
C LEU A 98 -24.06 -13.86 -3.24
N SER A 99 -23.90 -13.15 -2.12
CA SER A 99 -22.88 -12.11 -1.95
C SER A 99 -21.48 -12.67 -2.21
N ALA A 100 -21.14 -13.83 -1.63
CA ALA A 100 -19.87 -14.51 -1.84
C ALA A 100 -19.65 -14.88 -3.30
N LEU A 101 -20.66 -15.49 -3.94
CA LEU A 101 -20.58 -15.98 -5.31
C LEU A 101 -20.38 -14.84 -6.30
N PHE A 102 -21.12 -13.73 -6.15
CA PHE A 102 -20.95 -12.56 -6.99
C PHE A 102 -19.64 -11.82 -6.70
N PHE A 103 -19.23 -11.72 -5.43
CA PHE A 103 -17.94 -11.14 -5.07
C PHE A 103 -16.79 -11.84 -5.78
N VAL A 104 -16.73 -13.17 -5.66
CA VAL A 104 -15.68 -13.99 -6.26
C VAL A 104 -15.81 -13.98 -7.79
N GLY A 105 -17.00 -14.23 -8.33
CA GLY A 105 -17.24 -14.31 -9.77
C GLY A 105 -16.88 -13.00 -10.50
N VAL A 106 -17.35 -11.86 -10.00
CA VAL A 106 -17.09 -10.56 -10.61
C VAL A 106 -15.64 -10.12 -10.38
N SER A 107 -15.05 -10.39 -9.21
CA SER A 107 -13.62 -10.09 -8.97
C SER A 107 -12.69 -10.90 -9.87
N LEU A 108 -13.06 -12.14 -10.22
CA LEU A 108 -12.29 -12.95 -11.16
C LEU A 108 -12.48 -12.51 -12.62
N ALA A 109 -13.68 -12.06 -12.99
CA ALA A 109 -14.05 -11.67 -14.35
C ALA A 109 -13.61 -10.25 -14.73
N THR A 110 -13.41 -9.36 -13.74
CA THR A 110 -13.01 -7.97 -13.97
C THR A 110 -11.51 -7.76 -13.91
N LYS A 111 -11.04 -6.63 -14.45
CA LYS A 111 -9.61 -6.29 -14.44
C LYS A 111 -9.13 -6.09 -12.99
N PRO A 112 -7.94 -6.64 -12.63
CA PRO A 112 -7.33 -6.39 -11.33
C PRO A 112 -7.17 -4.90 -11.03
N GLU A 113 -7.26 -4.51 -9.75
CA GLU A 113 -6.93 -3.15 -9.34
C GLU A 113 -5.42 -2.90 -9.45
N PRO A 114 -5.00 -1.67 -9.77
CA PRO A 114 -3.60 -1.34 -9.93
C PRO A 114 -2.85 -1.43 -8.60
N ASP A 115 -1.62 -1.95 -8.67
CA ASP A 115 -0.71 -2.23 -7.56
C ASP A 115 -0.51 -1.05 -6.61
N ILE A 116 -0.53 0.18 -7.13
CA ILE A 116 -0.41 1.41 -6.33
C ILE A 116 -1.50 1.55 -5.25
N LYS A 117 -2.71 1.02 -5.49
CA LYS A 117 -3.80 1.05 -4.49
C LYS A 117 -3.68 -0.09 -3.48
N LEU A 118 -3.00 -1.16 -3.85
CA LEU A 118 -2.84 -2.36 -3.05
C LEU A 118 -1.65 -2.23 -2.09
N ALA A 119 -0.61 -1.49 -2.49
CA ALA A 119 0.64 -1.38 -1.76
C ALA A 119 0.52 -0.96 -0.27
N PRO A 120 -0.40 -0.06 0.15
CA PRO A 120 -0.58 0.22 1.58
C PRO A 120 -1.03 -0.98 2.42
N PHE A 121 -1.71 -1.96 1.80
CA PHE A 121 -2.25 -3.14 2.47
C PHE A 121 -1.38 -4.39 2.26
N PHE A 122 -0.59 -4.39 1.19
CA PHE A 122 0.27 -5.52 0.80
C PHE A 122 1.71 -5.02 0.63
N PRO A 123 2.55 -5.09 1.68
CA PRO A 123 3.91 -4.54 1.67
C PRO A 123 4.82 -5.16 0.60
N ASP A 124 4.52 -6.38 0.16
CA ASP A 124 5.25 -7.07 -0.92
C ASP A 124 5.09 -6.35 -2.28
N ILE A 125 4.11 -5.46 -2.41
CA ILE A 125 3.82 -4.72 -3.62
C ILE A 125 4.53 -3.37 -3.52
N ILE A 126 5.57 -3.17 -4.33
CA ILE A 126 6.30 -1.91 -4.37
C ILE A 126 5.36 -0.80 -4.86
N ALA A 127 5.12 0.20 -4.02
CA ALA A 127 4.25 1.32 -4.34
C ALA A 127 4.98 2.34 -5.25
N GLY A 128 4.37 2.68 -6.39
CA GLY A 128 4.86 3.75 -7.28
C GLY A 128 5.64 3.25 -8.50
N GLU A 129 5.97 4.17 -9.42
CA GLU A 129 6.78 3.85 -10.61
C GLU A 129 8.28 3.76 -10.32
N ARG A 130 8.70 4.16 -9.11
CA ARG A 130 10.10 4.31 -8.71
C ARG A 130 10.37 3.61 -7.39
N SER A 131 11.50 2.92 -7.31
CA SER A 131 12.02 2.36 -6.06
C SER A 131 12.98 3.36 -5.43
N HIS A 132 13.01 3.49 -4.11
CA HIS A 132 14.07 4.23 -3.41
C HIS A 132 15.17 3.24 -3.02
N LEU A 133 16.40 3.56 -3.39
CA LEU A 133 17.59 2.77 -3.06
C LEU A 133 18.56 3.66 -2.30
N ASP A 134 18.77 3.30 -1.04
CA ASP A 134 19.69 3.99 -0.13
C ASP A 134 20.79 3.02 0.32
N LEU A 135 22.02 3.51 0.38
CA LEU A 135 23.18 2.79 0.89
C LEU A 135 23.99 3.70 1.79
N ALA A 136 24.25 3.24 3.01
CA ALA A 136 25.15 3.91 3.93
C ALA A 136 26.57 3.36 3.74
N ILE A 137 27.54 4.26 3.69
CA ILE A 137 28.96 3.92 3.71
C ILE A 137 29.53 4.41 5.02
N GLU A 138 29.93 3.48 5.87
CA GLU A 138 30.70 3.77 7.07
C GLU A 138 32.17 4.02 6.67
N HIS A 139 32.77 5.08 7.18
CA HIS A 139 34.21 5.31 7.02
C HIS A 139 34.93 5.32 8.37
N SER A 140 36.17 4.86 8.38
CA SER A 140 37.03 4.90 9.57
C SER A 140 38.48 5.23 9.18
N PRO A 141 39.23 5.97 10.02
CA PRO A 141 40.63 6.25 9.75
C PRO A 141 41.44 4.95 9.71
N ALA A 142 42.36 4.83 8.74
CA ALA A 142 43.19 3.65 8.61
C ALA A 142 44.33 3.60 9.65
N GLN A 143 44.68 4.74 10.25
CA GLN A 143 45.66 4.86 11.32
C GLN A 143 45.02 5.28 12.64
N VAL A 144 45.46 4.65 13.73
CA VAL A 144 44.98 4.95 15.09
C VAL A 144 45.65 6.24 15.57
N GLY A 145 44.88 7.34 15.67
CA GLY A 145 45.35 8.63 16.19
C GLY A 145 45.00 9.86 15.36
N ASP A 146 44.33 9.69 14.22
CA ASP A 146 43.74 10.80 13.45
C ASP A 146 42.31 11.08 13.94
N ASP A 147 41.86 12.34 13.91
CA ASP A 147 40.58 12.80 14.50
C ASP A 147 39.34 12.20 13.81
N GLY A 148 39.53 11.31 12.83
CA GLY A 148 38.48 10.58 12.12
C GLY A 148 37.58 11.46 11.25
N GLN A 149 37.85 12.76 11.19
CA GLN A 149 37.02 13.73 10.51
C GLN A 149 37.22 13.62 9.00
N LEU A 150 36.14 13.36 8.28
CA LEU A 150 36.15 13.21 6.83
C LEU A 150 36.57 14.54 6.14
N PRO A 151 37.71 14.59 5.42
CA PRO A 151 38.08 15.75 4.61
C PRO A 151 37.22 15.81 3.33
N TRP A 152 35.96 16.19 3.51
CA TRP A 152 34.90 16.12 2.49
C TRP A 152 35.27 16.84 1.19
N GLU A 153 35.80 18.07 1.26
CA GLU A 153 36.15 18.82 0.06
C GLU A 153 37.26 18.13 -0.75
N THR A 154 38.24 17.54 -0.07
CA THR A 154 39.33 16.80 -0.70
C THR A 154 38.82 15.51 -1.34
N LEU A 155 37.90 14.79 -0.68
CA LEU A 155 37.23 13.62 -1.24
C LEU A 155 36.45 13.98 -2.50
N VAL A 156 35.60 15.00 -2.44
CA VAL A 156 34.79 15.45 -3.58
C VAL A 156 35.68 15.89 -4.75
N LYS A 157 36.77 16.60 -4.46
CA LYS A 157 37.74 17.00 -5.47
C LYS A 157 38.42 15.80 -6.11
N GLY A 158 38.92 14.85 -5.30
CA GLY A 158 39.56 13.62 -5.79
C GLY A 158 38.63 12.76 -6.65
N LEU A 159 37.36 12.64 -6.26
CA LEU A 159 36.33 11.95 -7.04
C LEU A 159 36.14 12.61 -8.41
N LYS A 160 35.97 13.93 -8.47
CA LYS A 160 35.77 14.66 -9.73
C LYS A 160 37.00 14.64 -10.63
N GLU A 161 38.21 14.62 -10.07
CA GLU A 161 39.46 14.58 -10.84
C GLU A 161 39.74 13.18 -11.40
N ARG A 162 39.42 12.12 -10.65
CA ARG A 162 39.67 10.73 -11.05
C ARG A 162 38.53 10.14 -11.90
N TYR A 163 37.29 10.57 -11.66
CA TYR A 163 36.09 9.99 -12.27
C TYR A 163 35.18 11.09 -12.86
N PRO A 164 35.07 11.20 -14.20
CA PRO A 164 34.40 12.32 -14.87
C PRO A 164 32.88 12.33 -14.74
N LEU A 165 32.27 11.23 -14.29
CA LEU A 165 30.83 11.11 -14.10
C LEU A 165 30.35 11.82 -12.82
N TRP A 166 31.25 12.19 -11.91
CA TRP A 166 30.89 12.89 -10.68
C TRP A 166 30.78 14.40 -10.91
N PHE A 167 29.65 14.96 -10.52
CA PHE A 167 29.32 16.35 -10.73
C PHE A 167 28.64 16.96 -9.49
N THR A 168 28.93 18.24 -9.26
CA THR A 168 28.36 19.01 -8.15
C THR A 168 27.56 20.18 -8.71
N PRO A 169 26.21 20.13 -8.73
CA PRO A 169 25.39 21.18 -9.31
C PRO A 169 25.42 22.48 -8.49
N THR A 170 25.47 22.39 -7.15
CA THR A 170 25.49 23.55 -6.25
C THR A 170 26.36 23.26 -5.02
N GLY A 171 27.52 23.90 -4.93
CA GLY A 171 28.46 23.74 -3.82
C GLY A 171 29.14 22.36 -3.78
N SER A 172 29.79 22.02 -2.67
CA SER A 172 30.46 20.72 -2.46
C SER A 172 29.63 19.72 -1.66
N HIS A 173 28.49 20.12 -1.09
CA HIS A 173 27.73 19.32 -0.10
C HIS A 173 26.94 18.13 -0.69
N ILE A 174 26.56 18.22 -1.96
CA ILE A 174 25.83 17.16 -2.66
C ILE A 174 26.55 16.89 -3.98
N VAL A 175 26.87 15.62 -4.22
CA VAL A 175 27.55 15.16 -5.43
C VAL A 175 26.67 14.14 -6.14
N TYR A 176 26.51 14.27 -7.44
CA TYR A 176 25.77 13.32 -8.27
C TYR A 176 26.72 12.58 -9.19
N ARG A 177 26.53 11.28 -9.34
CA ARG A 177 27.16 10.49 -10.39
C ARG A 177 26.18 10.39 -11.56
N LEU A 178 26.44 11.17 -12.62
CA LEU A 178 25.56 11.32 -13.78
C LEU A 178 25.67 10.14 -14.74
N SER A 179 25.21 8.95 -14.32
CA SER A 179 25.17 7.75 -15.15
C SER A 179 23.94 7.68 -16.06
N GLN A 180 22.92 8.50 -15.78
CA GLN A 180 21.63 8.45 -16.48
C GLN A 180 21.12 9.85 -16.85
N ALA A 181 20.17 9.89 -17.80
CA ALA A 181 19.52 11.14 -18.20
C ALA A 181 18.48 11.63 -17.18
N ASP A 182 17.88 10.72 -16.39
CA ASP A 182 17.02 11.09 -15.27
C ASP A 182 17.88 11.36 -14.03
N MET A 183 17.86 12.61 -13.57
CA MET A 183 18.66 13.05 -12.42
C MET A 183 18.25 12.37 -11.11
N LEU A 184 16.97 12.00 -10.97
CA LEU A 184 16.48 11.29 -9.77
C LEU A 184 16.95 9.84 -9.72
N SER A 185 17.24 9.25 -10.88
CA SER A 185 17.76 7.87 -10.99
C SER A 185 19.29 7.81 -10.91
N CYS A 186 19.97 8.97 -10.93
CA CYS A 186 21.41 9.05 -10.72
C CYS A 186 21.76 8.87 -9.24
N VAL A 187 22.90 8.24 -8.97
CA VAL A 187 23.39 8.08 -7.59
C VAL A 187 23.78 9.44 -7.03
N LYS A 188 23.13 9.83 -5.94
CA LYS A 188 23.40 11.05 -5.19
C LYS A 188 24.15 10.69 -3.92
N MET A 189 25.30 11.33 -3.72
CA MET A 189 26.14 11.23 -2.53
C MET A 189 26.02 12.49 -1.68
N VAL A 190 25.78 12.29 -0.39
CA VAL A 190 25.68 13.35 0.62
C VAL A 190 26.52 12.97 1.83
N ARG A 191 27.16 13.96 2.44
CA ARG A 191 27.84 13.79 3.73
C ARG A 191 26.77 13.58 4.81
N GLY A 192 26.83 12.45 5.52
CA GLY A 192 26.01 12.20 6.70
C GLY A 192 26.67 12.77 7.96
N ASP A 193 26.58 12.01 9.04
CA ASP A 193 27.28 12.29 10.30
C ASP A 193 28.80 12.10 10.16
N ASP A 194 29.54 12.23 11.27
CA ASP A 194 31.01 12.23 11.27
C ASP A 194 31.66 10.93 10.77
N SER A 195 30.91 9.83 10.62
CA SER A 195 31.41 8.53 10.16
C SER A 195 30.63 7.94 8.96
N HIS A 196 29.64 8.66 8.41
CA HIS A 196 28.74 8.11 7.40
C HIS A 196 28.66 8.97 6.14
N ILE A 197 28.71 8.30 4.98
CA ILE A 197 28.37 8.88 3.68
C ILE A 197 27.12 8.19 3.19
N TRP A 198 26.15 8.96 2.71
CA TRP A 198 24.86 8.46 2.26
C TRP A 198 24.79 8.51 0.75
N LEU A 199 24.49 7.36 0.15
CA LEU A 199 24.14 7.23 -1.26
C LEU A 199 22.63 7.02 -1.38
N SER A 200 21.98 7.76 -2.28
CA SER A 200 20.54 7.66 -2.53
C SER A 200 20.25 7.75 -4.02
N ALA A 201 19.26 7.01 -4.49
CA ALA A 201 18.77 7.08 -5.87
C ALA A 201 17.33 6.56 -5.99
N GLU A 202 16.57 7.11 -6.92
CA GLU A 202 15.15 6.82 -7.17
C GLU A 202 14.91 6.36 -8.62
N PRO A 203 15.40 5.17 -9.01
CA PRO A 203 15.20 4.64 -10.35
C PRO A 203 13.75 4.20 -10.55
N ARG A 204 13.37 4.10 -11.83
CA ARG A 204 12.15 3.40 -12.20
C ARG A 204 12.27 1.90 -11.95
N LEU A 205 11.14 1.22 -11.74
CA LEU A 205 11.10 -0.23 -11.43
C LEU A 205 11.80 -1.10 -12.49
N ASP A 206 11.76 -0.70 -13.76
CA ASP A 206 12.40 -1.41 -14.88
C ASP A 206 13.93 -1.25 -14.90
N GLN A 207 14.49 -0.33 -14.12
CA GLN A 207 15.91 0.00 -14.10
C GLN A 207 16.64 -0.46 -12.83
N GLY A 208 15.96 -1.21 -11.95
CA GLY A 208 16.48 -1.59 -10.64
C GLY A 208 17.78 -2.40 -10.68
N GLU A 209 17.89 -3.40 -11.56
CA GLU A 209 19.13 -4.22 -11.68
C GLU A 209 20.31 -3.36 -12.15
N ARG A 210 20.12 -2.59 -13.22
CA ARG A 210 21.15 -1.69 -13.74
C ARG A 210 21.61 -0.70 -12.67
N LEU A 211 20.70 -0.18 -11.85
CA LEU A 211 21.11 0.75 -10.81
C LEU A 211 21.92 0.08 -9.69
N ARG A 212 21.66 -1.18 -9.35
CA ARG A 212 22.51 -1.90 -8.38
C ARG A 212 23.96 -1.96 -8.85
N ASP A 213 24.18 -2.20 -10.13
CA ASP A 213 25.52 -2.17 -10.72
C ASP A 213 26.12 -0.76 -10.63
N GLU A 214 25.35 0.27 -10.98
CA GLU A 214 25.81 1.67 -10.89
C GLU A 214 26.12 2.11 -9.45
N LEU A 215 25.37 1.63 -8.46
CA LEU A 215 25.59 1.88 -7.04
C LEU A 215 26.86 1.16 -6.54
N PHE A 216 27.10 -0.07 -7.01
CA PHE A 216 28.32 -0.81 -6.68
C PHE A 216 29.56 -0.16 -7.30
N LEU A 217 29.45 0.34 -8.54
CA LEU A 217 30.51 1.14 -9.17
C LEU A 217 30.76 2.43 -8.39
N ALA A 218 29.69 3.15 -8.01
CA ALA A 218 29.82 4.36 -7.21
C ALA A 218 30.51 4.10 -5.87
N TYR A 219 30.17 2.99 -5.19
CA TYR A 219 30.84 2.57 -3.96
C TYR A 219 32.33 2.31 -4.17
N GLY A 220 32.70 1.56 -5.23
CA GLY A 220 34.11 1.28 -5.53
C GLY A 220 34.92 2.53 -5.88
N GLU A 221 34.32 3.47 -6.61
CA GLU A 221 34.94 4.78 -6.93
C GLU A 221 35.17 5.60 -5.65
N ILE A 222 34.24 5.56 -4.69
CA ILE A 222 34.37 6.23 -3.39
C ILE A 222 35.42 5.55 -2.51
N ASP A 223 35.42 4.21 -2.41
CA ASP A 223 36.39 3.46 -1.61
C ASP A 223 37.83 3.69 -2.09
N ASP A 224 38.07 3.72 -3.41
CA ASP A 224 39.39 4.01 -3.98
C ASP A 224 39.91 5.41 -3.57
N VAL A 225 39.06 6.44 -3.63
CA VAL A 225 39.47 7.80 -3.22
C VAL A 225 39.61 7.90 -1.70
N LEU A 226 38.75 7.24 -0.92
CA LEU A 226 38.87 7.18 0.54
C LEU A 226 40.16 6.47 0.96
N ALA A 227 40.53 5.37 0.30
CA ALA A 227 41.77 4.66 0.53
C ALA A 227 43.00 5.53 0.25
N ALA A 228 42.97 6.34 -0.82
CA ALA A 228 44.02 7.32 -1.12
C ALA A 228 44.15 8.42 -0.04
N LEU A 229 43.07 8.70 0.69
CA LEU A 229 43.06 9.63 1.82
C LEU A 229 43.39 8.96 3.17
N GLY A 230 43.75 7.67 3.17
CA GLY A 230 44.07 6.94 4.39
C GLY A 230 42.84 6.56 5.23
N MET A 231 41.66 6.45 4.61
CA MET A 231 40.45 5.96 5.24
C MET A 231 40.04 4.59 4.69
N ARG A 232 39.20 3.86 5.43
CA ARG A 232 38.59 2.60 4.98
C ARG A 232 37.09 2.76 4.90
N ALA A 233 36.50 2.37 3.78
CA ALA A 233 35.04 2.32 3.63
C ALA A 233 34.50 0.93 3.96
N ARG A 234 33.30 0.87 4.54
CA ARG A 234 32.51 -0.36 4.71
C ARG A 234 31.07 -0.09 4.32
N PRO A 235 30.40 -1.00 3.61
CA PRO A 235 28.97 -0.88 3.37
C PRO A 235 28.23 -1.17 4.69
N GLY A 236 27.32 -0.28 5.07
CA GLY A 236 26.41 -0.40 6.22
C GLY A 236 25.01 -0.81 5.82
#